data_AF-A0A0A9VR70-F1
#
_entry.id   AF-A0A0A9VR70-F1
#
_cell.length_a   1.000
_cell.length_b   1.000
_cell.length_c   1.000
_cell.angle_alpha   90.00
_cell.angle_beta   90.00
_cell.angle_gamma   90.00
#
_symmetry.space_group_name_H-M   'P 1'
#
loop_
_entity.id
_entity.type
_entity.pdbx_description
1 polymer ?
#
loop_
_entity_poly.entity_id
_entity_poly.type
_entity_poly.pdbx_seq_one_letter_code
_entity_poly.pdbx_strand_id
1 'polypeptide(L)'
;MTTRPASYSYDAPLPEKEPLQFDVQLKGAPEEIVQLVHSIKQVGEQFLYHWKTFPIVLPSPVNAVDSAPLSTSADIPYITGGGGGGEGSSTLGRRCGSRPSSLRDLFVTPSFDELDAVAIDTTGEPRRLTAKQLEALRERGEFEVPSLNFPGQVHRWKLSGLLQSGTVNTHDTLLSDLALALRFIIVTAKARLVSHFFSVTQALAALVTGLIKLLDIILGVPSVQAHNLEGKLREERSRYLVAELVCRTDYEDSLEVLCLFVRRQLRRAATEKFEVEREASHPPVPIPYLFYTPKGTEVDLRLFSKEIMRKALPILMSILERETRGWFLHFRERLIVELRQQKRSDEEIEKEVNDAVMREYLERVYAGIHSNTELRELGDGIPQLLVEQAQAVVLMHRAVGNVQQKLSKSKDTLRERLEKNYPVRSRIGPWLRDRLRNAEESFIEECKWSAHEEALTLCNNQHLSQTVYFLNRDLTFMKEREPVLKKELKNDKSPTRIFHWRTHIWFPSNWVVRRSFQGHQRSYPPSLAQPPHQSPHHALIPANPYFWLKKK
;
A
#
# COMPACT_ATOMS: atom_id res chain seq x y z
N MET A 1 56.00 -23.18 32.65
CA MET A 1 56.38 -24.55 33.05
C MET A 1 55.11 -25.30 33.43
N THR A 2 54.88 -26.44 32.75
CA THR A 2 54.22 -27.68 33.24
C THR A 2 52.87 -27.55 33.97
N THR A 3 51.73 -27.96 33.38
CA THR A 3 51.15 -29.34 33.43
C THR A 3 51.07 -29.87 34.87
N ARG A 4 49.95 -30.34 35.45
CA ARG A 4 48.74 -31.02 34.91
C ARG A 4 47.72 -31.28 36.08
N PRO A 5 46.68 -32.11 35.95
CA PRO A 5 45.24 -31.77 36.07
C PRO A 5 44.56 -32.39 37.34
N ALA A 6 43.25 -32.22 37.62
CA ALA A 6 42.03 -32.84 37.05
C ALA A 6 40.79 -32.11 37.63
N SER A 7 39.54 -32.16 37.12
CA SER A 7 38.79 -33.11 36.26
C SER A 7 37.60 -32.37 35.59
N TYR A 8 37.09 -32.86 34.44
CA TYR A 8 35.79 -32.44 33.90
C TYR A 8 34.78 -33.59 34.01
N SER A 9 33.67 -33.29 34.70
CA SER A 9 32.35 -33.90 34.51
C SER A 9 31.72 -33.36 33.23
N TYR A 10 30.88 -34.16 32.57
CA TYR A 10 30.06 -33.77 31.43
C TYR A 10 29.15 -32.59 31.78
N ASP A 11 29.22 -31.51 31.00
CA ASP A 11 28.12 -30.56 30.83
C ASP A 11 28.19 -29.99 29.41
N ALA A 12 27.15 -30.25 28.61
CA ALA A 12 26.97 -29.60 27.33
C ALA A 12 26.74 -28.09 27.56
N PRO A 13 27.27 -27.18 26.72
CA PRO A 13 27.06 -25.75 26.91
C PRO A 13 25.56 -25.44 26.80
N LEU A 14 24.99 -24.99 27.92
CA LEU A 14 23.62 -24.48 27.98
C LEU A 14 23.46 -23.28 27.03
N PRO A 15 22.27 -23.06 26.46
CA PRO A 15 22.06 -21.98 25.51
C PRO A 15 22.23 -20.59 26.15
N GLU A 16 23.17 -19.81 25.63
CA GLU A 16 23.46 -18.44 26.10
C GLU A 16 22.71 -17.39 25.27
N LYS A 17 22.01 -16.49 25.96
CA LYS A 17 21.36 -15.31 25.38
C LYS A 17 22.29 -14.10 25.50
N GLU A 18 22.34 -13.26 24.46
CA GLU A 18 23.09 -12.00 24.45
C GLU A 18 22.13 -10.83 24.21
N PRO A 19 22.14 -9.77 25.03
CA PRO A 19 21.23 -8.63 24.87
C PRO A 19 21.57 -7.82 23.62
N LEU A 20 20.54 -7.35 22.92
CA LEU A 20 20.70 -6.46 21.76
C LEU A 20 21.05 -5.04 22.24
N GLN A 21 22.07 -4.42 21.65
CA GLN A 21 22.39 -3.01 21.89
C GLN A 21 21.92 -2.16 20.70
N PHE A 22 21.15 -1.11 20.97
CA PHE A 22 20.63 -0.21 19.94
C PHE A 22 21.40 1.11 19.95
N ASP A 23 22.06 1.46 18.85
CA ASP A 23 22.68 2.78 18.72
C ASP A 23 21.65 3.79 18.18
N VAL A 24 21.31 4.80 18.98
CA VAL A 24 20.25 5.77 18.66
C VAL A 24 20.84 7.18 18.66
N GLN A 25 20.84 7.83 17.49
CA GLN A 25 21.37 9.18 17.32
C GLN A 25 20.28 10.24 17.56
N LEU A 26 20.36 10.96 18.68
CA LEU A 26 19.33 11.93 19.11
C LEU A 26 19.79 13.40 19.01
N LYS A 27 20.64 13.74 18.03
CA LYS A 27 21.14 15.11 17.87
C LYS A 27 20.00 16.08 17.50
N GLY A 28 19.68 17.00 18.41
CA GLY A 28 18.71 18.09 18.21
C GLY A 28 17.28 17.80 18.70
N ALA A 29 17.05 16.68 19.39
CA ALA A 29 15.74 16.36 19.96
C ALA A 29 15.50 17.08 21.30
N PRO A 30 14.26 17.52 21.62
CA PRO A 30 13.88 18.06 22.93
C PRO A 30 14.14 17.07 24.08
N GLU A 31 14.53 17.58 25.25
CA GLU A 31 14.93 16.80 26.45
C GLU A 31 13.90 15.71 26.83
N GLU A 32 12.61 16.02 26.72
CA GLU A 32 11.51 15.12 27.05
C GLU A 32 11.45 13.90 26.11
N ILE A 33 11.74 14.10 24.81
CA ILE A 33 11.76 13.04 23.82
C ILE A 33 13.02 12.21 23.96
N VAL A 34 14.15 12.84 24.30
CA VAL A 34 15.41 12.14 24.58
C VAL A 34 15.23 11.20 25.76
N GLN A 35 14.59 11.65 26.84
CA GLN A 35 14.30 10.81 28.01
C GLN A 35 13.37 9.65 27.65
N LEU A 36 12.28 9.90 26.93
CA LEU A 36 11.34 8.86 26.53
C LEU A 36 12.01 7.78 25.66
N VAL A 37 12.82 8.20 24.67
CA VAL A 37 13.52 7.27 23.77
C VAL A 37 14.59 6.50 24.53
N HIS A 38 15.28 7.11 25.50
CA HIS A 38 16.18 6.38 26.39
C HIS A 38 15.47 5.36 27.27
N SER A 39 14.28 5.68 27.80
CA SER A 39 13.47 4.72 28.56
C SER A 39 13.01 3.53 27.70
N ILE A 40 12.55 3.80 26.47
CA ILE A 40 12.14 2.74 25.53
C ILE A 40 13.36 1.89 25.11
N LYS A 41 14.50 2.53 24.85
CA LYS A 41 15.76 1.83 24.56
C LYS A 41 16.14 0.91 25.73
N GLN A 42 16.14 1.43 26.95
CA GLN A 42 16.51 0.65 28.14
C GLN A 42 15.60 -0.57 28.34
N VAL A 43 14.29 -0.40 28.14
CA VAL A 43 13.33 -1.52 28.17
C VAL A 43 13.58 -2.48 27.01
N GLY A 44 13.81 -1.98 25.80
CA GLY A 44 14.11 -2.78 24.62
C GLY A 44 15.37 -3.65 24.79
N GLU A 45 16.47 -3.09 25.28
CA GLU A 45 17.73 -3.80 25.53
C GLU A 45 17.61 -4.79 26.71
N GLN A 46 16.69 -4.55 27.64
CA GLN A 46 16.42 -5.44 28.77
C GLN A 46 15.59 -6.68 28.37
N PHE A 47 14.68 -6.55 27.40
CA PHE A 47 13.76 -7.64 27.01
C PHE A 47 14.11 -8.31 25.68
N LEU A 48 14.78 -7.61 24.77
CA LEU A 48 15.16 -8.13 23.45
C LEU A 48 16.59 -8.66 23.48
N TYR A 49 16.76 -9.92 23.06
CA TYR A 49 18.04 -10.60 22.98
C TYR A 49 18.17 -11.33 21.65
N HIS A 50 19.40 -11.65 21.25
CA HIS A 50 19.67 -12.66 20.23
C HIS A 50 20.38 -13.86 20.88
N TRP A 51 20.32 -15.02 20.22
CA TRP A 51 21.03 -16.20 20.70
C TRP A 51 22.50 -16.07 20.31
N LYS A 52 23.39 -16.15 21.30
CA LYS A 52 24.84 -16.26 21.05
C LYS A 52 25.19 -17.68 20.63
N THR A 53 24.48 -18.66 21.19
CA THR A 53 24.55 -20.09 20.84
C THR A 53 23.12 -20.61 20.69
N PHE A 54 22.81 -21.26 19.57
CA PHE A 54 21.44 -21.68 19.22
C PHE A 54 20.98 -22.86 20.12
N PRO A 55 19.74 -22.86 20.62
CA PRO A 55 19.28 -23.83 21.64
C PRO A 55 19.01 -25.25 21.12
N ILE A 56 19.55 -25.63 19.96
CA ILE A 56 19.32 -26.95 19.35
C ILE A 56 20.66 -27.62 19.09
N VAL A 57 20.91 -28.69 19.85
CA VAL A 57 21.97 -29.67 19.62
C VAL A 57 21.37 -30.80 18.76
N LEU A 58 21.84 -30.96 17.53
CA LEU A 58 21.48 -32.10 16.67
C LEU A 58 22.40 -33.30 16.99
N PRO A 59 21.88 -34.49 17.31
CA PRO A 59 22.67 -35.72 17.37
C PRO A 59 22.89 -36.34 15.98
N SER A 60 23.93 -37.17 15.96
CA SER A 60 24.88 -37.42 14.87
C SER A 60 24.45 -38.54 13.86
N PRO A 61 25.32 -39.08 12.98
CA PRO A 61 25.19 -39.06 11.53
C PRO A 61 24.77 -40.41 10.88
N VAL A 62 24.43 -40.33 9.58
CA VAL A 62 24.40 -41.32 8.47
C VAL A 62 23.69 -42.69 8.64
N ASN A 63 23.45 -43.23 9.85
CA ASN A 63 22.70 -44.49 10.03
C ASN A 63 21.30 -44.32 10.62
N ALA A 64 20.75 -43.11 10.62
CA ALA A 64 19.36 -42.84 10.98
C ALA A 64 18.43 -42.97 9.75
N VAL A 65 18.37 -44.17 9.17
CA VAL A 65 17.27 -44.64 8.32
C VAL A 65 16.73 -45.84 9.09
N ASP A 66 15.64 -45.75 9.85
CA ASP A 66 14.31 -45.49 9.34
C ASP A 66 13.62 -44.30 10.02
N SER A 67 13.30 -43.33 9.15
CA SER A 67 12.18 -42.39 9.22
C SER A 67 11.81 -41.84 10.60
N ALA A 68 12.15 -40.57 10.79
CA ALA A 68 11.41 -39.66 11.64
C ALA A 68 9.88 -39.88 11.50
N PRO A 69 9.14 -39.94 12.61
CA PRO A 69 7.69 -39.80 12.60
C PRO A 69 7.36 -38.31 12.42
N LEU A 70 6.67 -37.94 11.35
CA LEU A 70 5.86 -36.72 11.37
C LEU A 70 4.60 -37.02 12.19
N SER A 71 4.56 -36.47 13.41
CA SER A 71 3.33 -35.97 14.03
C SER A 71 3.02 -34.64 13.32
N THR A 72 1.90 -34.51 12.61
CA THR A 72 0.65 -34.07 13.21
C THR A 72 -0.59 -34.74 12.61
N SER A 73 -1.45 -35.22 13.51
CA SER A 73 -2.90 -35.26 13.37
C SER A 73 -3.45 -33.87 12.97
N ALA A 74 -4.52 -33.72 12.19
CA ALA A 74 -5.78 -34.46 12.30
C ALA A 74 -6.54 -34.58 10.97
N ASP A 75 -7.24 -35.72 10.88
CA ASP A 75 -8.51 -36.09 10.22
C ASP A 75 -8.65 -35.78 8.72
N ILE A 76 -8.93 -36.75 7.84
CA ILE A 76 -10.19 -37.52 7.76
C ILE A 76 -9.97 -38.91 7.11
N PRO A 77 -10.77 -39.95 7.46
CA PRO A 77 -10.54 -41.34 7.12
C PRO A 77 -11.15 -41.77 5.76
N TYR A 78 -10.54 -42.81 5.14
CA TYR A 78 -11.14 -44.13 4.81
C TYR A 78 -12.63 -44.10 4.30
N ILE A 79 -13.11 -44.78 3.24
CA ILE A 79 -13.00 -46.21 2.85
C ILE A 79 -13.50 -46.39 1.38
N THR A 80 -13.01 -47.47 0.74
CA THR A 80 -13.56 -48.24 -0.41
C THR A 80 -13.26 -47.67 -1.78
N GLY A 81 -12.84 -48.43 -2.79
CA GLY A 81 -12.70 -49.87 -2.91
C GLY A 81 -12.79 -50.20 -4.40
N GLY A 82 -11.95 -51.12 -4.87
CA GLY A 82 -12.24 -51.92 -6.06
C GLY A 82 -11.90 -51.30 -7.42
N GLY A 83 -10.83 -51.84 -8.01
CA GLY A 83 -10.97 -52.48 -9.32
C GLY A 83 -10.50 -51.69 -10.55
N GLY A 84 -9.43 -52.21 -11.15
CA GLY A 84 -9.37 -52.33 -12.60
C GLY A 84 -8.54 -51.29 -13.35
N GLY A 85 -7.30 -51.69 -13.64
CA GLY A 85 -6.75 -51.67 -15.01
C GLY A 85 -6.41 -50.33 -15.67
N GLY A 86 -5.17 -50.22 -16.13
CA GLY A 86 -4.84 -49.40 -17.30
C GLY A 86 -3.92 -48.20 -17.04
N GLU A 87 -2.63 -48.45 -17.22
CA GLU A 87 -1.65 -47.64 -17.96
C GLU A 87 -1.63 -46.11 -17.82
N GLY A 88 -0.45 -45.56 -17.45
CA GLY A 88 -0.03 -44.25 -17.95
C GLY A 88 0.73 -43.31 -17.02
N SER A 89 2.03 -43.58 -16.84
CA SER A 89 3.16 -42.64 -16.79
C SER A 89 3.26 -41.48 -15.76
N SER A 90 4.42 -41.47 -15.07
CA SER A 90 5.15 -40.34 -14.43
C SER A 90 4.54 -39.74 -13.13
N THR A 91 5.20 -39.68 -11.97
CA THR A 91 6.62 -39.53 -11.62
C THR A 91 7.00 -40.28 -10.32
N LEU A 92 8.12 -41.01 -10.41
CA LEU A 92 9.09 -41.38 -9.36
C LEU A 92 8.58 -41.91 -8.01
N GLY A 93 8.30 -43.21 -8.01
CA GLY A 93 8.35 -44.03 -6.80
C GLY A 93 8.34 -45.52 -7.15
N ARG A 94 9.43 -46.24 -6.88
CA ARG A 94 9.32 -47.65 -6.51
C ARG A 94 10.44 -48.11 -5.58
N ARG A 95 10.01 -48.61 -4.44
CA ARG A 95 10.72 -49.60 -3.63
C ARG A 95 10.88 -50.90 -4.41
N CYS A 96 12.09 -51.42 -4.46
CA CYS A 96 12.45 -52.84 -4.37
C CYS A 96 13.93 -52.81 -3.97
N GLY A 97 14.33 -53.25 -2.77
CA GLY A 97 14.22 -54.64 -2.37
C GLY A 97 15.62 -55.27 -2.40
N SER A 98 16.53 -54.71 -1.62
CA SER A 98 17.77 -55.35 -1.15
C SER A 98 18.10 -54.66 0.17
N ARG A 99 17.87 -55.36 1.29
CA ARG A 99 18.33 -54.89 2.61
C ARG A 99 19.85 -54.96 2.63
N PRO A 100 20.60 -53.88 2.92
CA PRO A 100 22.01 -54.02 3.27
C PRO A 100 22.08 -54.70 4.64
N SER A 101 22.53 -55.94 4.64
CA SER A 101 22.71 -56.75 5.84
C SER A 101 23.99 -56.34 6.58
N SER A 102 24.02 -55.14 7.16
CA SER A 102 24.95 -54.68 8.22
C SER A 102 25.03 -53.14 8.25
N LEU A 103 24.98 -52.54 9.45
CA LEU A 103 25.28 -51.10 9.66
C LEU A 103 26.69 -50.71 9.20
N ARG A 104 27.60 -51.67 8.96
CA ARG A 104 28.91 -51.42 8.34
C ARG A 104 28.79 -51.00 6.87
N ASP A 105 27.76 -51.42 6.14
CA ASP A 105 27.57 -51.06 4.72
C ASP A 105 27.04 -49.63 4.52
N LEU A 106 26.41 -49.02 5.54
CA LEU A 106 25.97 -47.62 5.47
C LEU A 106 27.13 -46.60 5.64
N PHE A 107 28.25 -47.05 6.22
CA PHE A 107 29.48 -46.26 6.37
C PHE A 107 30.62 -46.76 5.49
N VAL A 108 30.37 -47.73 4.61
CA VAL A 108 31.17 -47.82 3.40
C VAL A 108 30.77 -46.57 2.63
N THR A 109 31.61 -45.52 2.67
CA THR A 109 31.56 -44.51 1.61
C THR A 109 31.56 -45.32 0.33
N PRO A 110 30.45 -45.37 -0.43
CA PRO A 110 30.54 -46.01 -1.70
C PRO A 110 31.64 -45.25 -2.41
N SER A 111 32.69 -45.95 -2.83
CA SER A 111 33.77 -45.37 -3.61
C SER A 111 33.21 -45.07 -4.98
N PHE A 112 32.27 -44.15 -5.05
CA PHE A 112 31.77 -43.59 -6.28
C PHE A 112 32.77 -42.52 -6.69
N ASP A 113 33.99 -42.95 -7.01
CA ASP A 113 34.76 -42.33 -8.10
C ASP A 113 34.05 -42.64 -9.43
N GLU A 114 32.75 -42.36 -9.46
CA GLU A 114 31.95 -42.39 -10.67
C GLU A 114 32.48 -41.36 -11.64
N LEU A 115 33.03 -40.24 -11.14
CA LEU A 115 33.66 -39.24 -11.98
C LEU A 115 34.83 -39.83 -12.79
N ASP A 116 35.69 -40.64 -12.16
CA ASP A 116 36.79 -41.31 -12.86
C ASP A 116 36.28 -42.46 -13.73
N ALA A 117 35.31 -43.24 -13.25
CA ALA A 117 34.70 -44.33 -14.04
C ALA A 117 33.93 -43.82 -15.27
N VAL A 118 33.35 -42.62 -15.21
CA VAL A 118 32.66 -41.96 -16.32
C VAL A 118 33.66 -41.28 -17.26
N ALA A 119 34.83 -40.88 -16.74
CA ALA A 119 35.92 -40.27 -17.49
C ALA A 119 36.84 -41.27 -18.20
N ILE A 120 36.76 -42.57 -17.89
CA ILE A 120 37.61 -43.63 -18.47
C ILE A 120 36.77 -44.55 -19.36
N ASP A 121 37.32 -44.98 -20.49
CA ASP A 121 36.70 -45.93 -21.42
C ASP A 121 36.97 -47.39 -20.99
N THR A 122 36.27 -48.34 -21.60
CA THR A 122 36.39 -49.80 -21.33
C THR A 122 37.81 -50.36 -21.51
N THR A 123 38.70 -49.62 -22.16
CA THR A 123 40.12 -49.95 -22.39
C THR A 123 41.08 -49.34 -21.37
N GLY A 124 40.59 -48.53 -20.42
CA GLY A 124 41.42 -47.84 -19.42
C GLY A 124 41.97 -46.49 -19.85
N GLU A 125 41.65 -46.01 -21.05
CA GLU A 125 42.06 -44.70 -21.58
C GLU A 125 41.01 -43.61 -21.25
N PRO A 126 41.39 -42.33 -21.12
CA PRO A 126 40.43 -41.26 -20.91
C PRO A 126 39.45 -41.19 -22.08
N ARG A 127 38.16 -41.20 -21.72
CA ARG A 127 37.05 -41.22 -22.66
C ARG A 127 37.06 -39.95 -23.49
N ARG A 128 37.12 -40.10 -24.81
CA ARG A 128 37.01 -38.96 -25.72
C ARG A 128 35.60 -38.37 -25.66
N LEU A 129 35.53 -37.05 -25.60
CA LEU A 129 34.27 -36.32 -25.65
C LEU A 129 33.56 -36.58 -26.98
N THR A 130 32.26 -36.82 -26.90
CA THR A 130 31.42 -36.94 -28.10
C THR A 130 31.29 -35.59 -28.82
N ALA A 131 30.95 -35.61 -30.11
CA ALA A 131 30.76 -34.39 -30.89
C ALA A 131 29.75 -33.42 -30.25
N LYS A 132 28.66 -33.94 -29.67
CA LYS A 132 27.64 -33.15 -28.96
C LYS A 132 28.18 -32.50 -27.68
N GLN A 133 29.02 -33.22 -26.93
CA GLN A 133 29.67 -32.68 -25.72
C GLN A 133 30.71 -31.62 -26.07
N LEU A 134 31.45 -31.80 -27.16
CA LEU A 134 32.38 -30.78 -27.67
C LEU A 134 31.66 -29.51 -28.14
N GLU A 135 30.49 -29.65 -28.76
CA GLU A 135 29.65 -28.52 -29.15
C GLU A 135 29.09 -27.78 -27.93
N ALA A 136 28.53 -28.51 -26.95
CA ALA A 136 28.08 -27.93 -25.68
C ALA A 136 29.21 -27.20 -24.94
N LEU A 137 30.41 -27.79 -24.95
CA LEU A 137 31.61 -27.19 -24.37
C LEU A 137 32.04 -25.92 -25.13
N ARG A 138 31.89 -25.89 -26.46
CA ARG A 138 32.16 -24.70 -27.27
C ARG A 138 31.17 -23.58 -27.01
N GLU A 139 29.90 -23.91 -26.81
CA GLU A 139 28.84 -22.93 -26.59
C GLU A 139 28.80 -22.41 -25.15
N ARG A 140 28.88 -23.29 -24.16
CA ARG A 140 28.62 -22.96 -22.74
C ARG A 140 29.80 -23.23 -21.81
N GLY A 141 30.89 -23.82 -22.29
CA GLY A 141 32.03 -24.20 -21.45
C GLY A 141 31.72 -25.33 -20.47
N GLU A 142 30.59 -26.00 -20.67
CA GLU A 142 30.11 -27.11 -19.86
C GLU A 142 29.49 -28.19 -20.74
N PHE A 143 29.54 -29.44 -20.27
CA PHE A 143 28.89 -30.57 -20.92
C PHE A 143 28.29 -31.52 -19.89
N GLU A 144 27.30 -32.28 -20.33
CA GLU A 144 26.58 -33.23 -19.48
C GLU A 144 27.01 -34.68 -19.76
N VAL A 145 27.11 -35.48 -18.72
CA VAL A 145 27.42 -36.91 -18.81
C VAL A 145 26.44 -37.71 -17.95
N PRO A 146 25.74 -38.72 -18.50
CA PRO A 146 24.77 -39.50 -17.71
C PRO A 146 25.46 -40.26 -16.58
N SER A 147 24.79 -40.31 -15.43
CA SER A 147 25.25 -41.08 -14.28
C SER A 147 25.13 -42.58 -14.56
N LEU A 148 26.16 -43.34 -14.18
CA LEU A 148 26.19 -44.80 -14.26
C LEU A 148 25.39 -45.44 -13.13
N ASN A 149 25.41 -44.82 -11.95
CA ASN A 149 24.81 -45.35 -10.73
C ASN A 149 23.37 -44.88 -10.53
N PHE A 150 23.00 -43.71 -11.07
CA PHE A 150 21.69 -43.10 -10.91
C PHE A 150 21.02 -42.87 -12.26
N PRO A 151 20.25 -43.85 -12.77
CA PRO A 151 19.60 -43.73 -14.07
C PRO A 151 18.64 -42.53 -14.09
N GLY A 152 18.80 -41.66 -15.08
CA GLY A 152 18.03 -40.42 -15.23
C GLY A 152 18.70 -39.17 -14.63
N GLN A 153 19.85 -39.30 -13.96
CA GLN A 153 20.65 -38.16 -13.51
C GLN A 153 21.84 -37.90 -14.44
N VAL A 154 22.29 -36.64 -14.50
CA VAL A 154 23.43 -36.21 -15.33
C VAL A 154 24.42 -35.40 -14.49
N HIS A 155 25.71 -35.62 -14.73
CA HIS A 155 26.82 -34.84 -14.19
C HIS A 155 27.11 -33.67 -15.12
N ARG A 156 27.18 -32.45 -14.59
CA ARG A 156 27.61 -31.24 -15.33
C ARG A 156 29.10 -31.00 -15.10
N TRP A 157 29.87 -31.17 -16.16
CA TRP A 157 31.30 -30.96 -16.18
C TRP A 157 31.58 -29.57 -16.74
N LYS A 158 32.20 -28.71 -15.93
CA LYS A 158 32.51 -27.33 -16.30
C LYS A 158 34.02 -27.15 -16.42
N LEU A 159 34.48 -26.64 -17.56
CA LEU A 159 35.89 -26.28 -17.72
C LEU A 159 36.23 -25.02 -16.92
N SER A 160 37.51 -24.92 -16.53
CA SER A 160 38.03 -23.67 -15.98
C SER A 160 37.82 -22.54 -16.98
N GLY A 161 37.32 -21.40 -16.50
CA GLY A 161 37.03 -20.24 -17.36
C GLY A 161 38.27 -19.67 -18.05
N LEU A 162 39.47 -19.97 -17.54
CA LEU A 162 40.76 -19.66 -18.16
C LEU A 162 41.02 -20.46 -19.44
N LEU A 163 40.49 -21.67 -19.54
CA LEU A 163 40.69 -22.54 -20.72
C LEU A 163 39.59 -22.28 -21.75
N GLN A 164 38.32 -22.45 -21.35
CA GLN A 164 37.20 -22.30 -22.27
C GLN A 164 35.91 -22.02 -21.49
N SER A 165 35.44 -20.78 -21.54
CA SER A 165 34.18 -20.36 -20.90
C SER A 165 32.94 -20.62 -21.76
N GLY A 166 33.12 -20.85 -23.07
CA GLY A 166 32.03 -21.00 -24.04
C GLY A 166 31.59 -19.68 -24.68
N THR A 167 31.17 -19.70 -25.95
CA THR A 167 30.81 -18.51 -26.73
C THR A 167 29.62 -17.73 -26.16
N VAL A 168 28.62 -18.41 -25.61
CA VAL A 168 27.42 -17.79 -25.03
C VAL A 168 27.78 -17.06 -23.74
N ASN A 169 28.57 -17.70 -22.87
CA ASN A 169 28.99 -17.10 -21.61
C ASN A 169 29.93 -15.91 -21.84
N THR A 170 30.87 -16.01 -22.80
CA THR A 170 31.77 -14.89 -23.12
C THR A 170 31.02 -13.71 -23.73
N HIS A 171 30.01 -13.98 -24.55
CA HIS A 171 29.10 -12.94 -25.05
C HIS A 171 28.30 -12.30 -23.90
N ASP A 172 27.80 -13.11 -22.96
CA ASP A 172 27.05 -12.61 -21.81
C ASP A 172 27.90 -11.74 -20.87
N THR A 173 29.15 -12.15 -20.61
CA THR A 173 30.11 -11.34 -19.84
C THR A 173 30.45 -10.04 -20.57
N LEU A 174 30.69 -10.09 -21.89
CA LEU A 174 30.95 -8.90 -22.70
C LEU A 174 29.80 -7.89 -22.63
N LEU A 175 28.54 -8.35 -22.77
CA LEU A 175 27.37 -7.49 -22.65
C LEU A 175 27.25 -6.88 -21.26
N SER A 176 27.61 -7.63 -20.22
CA SER A 176 27.58 -7.16 -18.82
C SER A 176 28.66 -6.12 -18.54
N ASP A 177 29.88 -6.31 -19.06
CA ASP A 177 30.98 -5.36 -18.94
C ASP A 177 30.70 -4.07 -19.74
N LEU A 178 30.15 -4.19 -20.94
CA LEU A 178 29.70 -3.05 -21.73
C LEU A 178 28.60 -2.29 -20.99
N ALA A 179 27.63 -3.00 -20.39
CA ALA A 179 26.58 -2.39 -19.58
C ALA A 179 27.17 -1.63 -18.38
N LEU A 180 28.18 -2.17 -17.71
CA LEU A 180 28.89 -1.50 -16.62
C LEU A 180 29.59 -0.22 -17.11
N ALA A 181 30.33 -0.29 -18.21
CA ALA A 181 31.00 0.87 -18.80
C ALA A 181 29.98 1.96 -19.20
N LEU A 182 28.91 1.55 -19.89
CA LEU A 182 27.87 2.45 -20.36
C LEU A 182 27.06 3.07 -19.19
N ARG A 183 26.91 2.36 -18.07
CA ARG A 183 26.27 2.89 -16.86
C ARG A 183 26.98 4.14 -16.35
N PHE A 184 28.30 4.21 -16.43
CA PHE A 184 29.03 5.42 -16.01
C PHE A 184 28.62 6.63 -16.85
N ILE A 185 28.50 6.45 -18.17
CA ILE A 185 28.15 7.52 -19.09
C ILE A 185 26.67 7.91 -18.95
N ILE A 186 25.76 6.95 -19.07
CA ILE A 186 24.32 7.23 -19.15
C ILE A 186 23.71 7.56 -17.80
N VAL A 187 24.15 6.89 -16.73
CA VAL A 187 23.55 7.04 -15.39
C VAL A 187 24.38 7.99 -14.54
N THR A 188 25.68 7.70 -14.33
CA THR A 188 26.45 8.47 -13.33
C THR A 188 26.77 9.88 -13.80
N ALA A 189 27.19 10.08 -15.05
CA ALA A 189 27.46 11.42 -15.57
C ALA A 189 26.18 12.25 -15.65
N LYS A 190 25.08 11.67 -16.17
CA LYS A 190 23.76 12.33 -16.17
C LYS A 190 23.30 12.70 -14.76
N ALA A 191 23.44 11.80 -13.79
CA ALA A 191 23.02 12.05 -12.42
C ALA A 191 23.83 13.19 -11.77
N ARG A 192 25.14 13.26 -12.02
CA ARG A 192 25.98 14.38 -11.55
C ARG A 192 25.56 15.72 -12.14
N LEU A 193 24.97 15.75 -13.33
CA LEU A 193 24.48 16.97 -13.95
C LEU A 193 23.07 17.35 -13.47
N VAL A 194 22.09 16.43 -13.55
CA VAL A 194 20.64 16.77 -13.46
C VAL A 194 19.87 15.99 -12.39
N SER A 195 20.51 15.19 -11.53
CA SER A 195 19.82 14.44 -10.47
C SER A 195 19.16 15.34 -9.41
N HIS A 196 18.19 14.79 -8.68
CA HIS A 196 17.61 15.41 -7.49
C HIS A 196 18.57 15.44 -6.27
N PHE A 197 19.65 14.64 -6.29
CA PHE A 197 20.61 14.52 -5.19
C PHE A 197 22.05 14.66 -5.70
N PHE A 198 22.81 15.58 -5.10
CA PHE A 198 24.20 15.93 -5.47
C PHE A 198 24.43 16.12 -6.97
N SER A 199 23.66 17.02 -7.58
CA SER A 199 23.83 17.44 -8.97
C SER A 199 24.24 18.91 -9.08
N VAL A 200 24.86 19.25 -10.20
CA VAL A 200 25.24 20.65 -10.52
C VAL A 200 24.01 21.55 -10.59
N THR A 201 22.93 21.06 -11.20
CA THR A 201 21.66 21.80 -11.28
C THR A 201 21.06 22.07 -9.91
N GLN A 202 21.02 21.08 -9.01
CA GLN A 202 20.49 21.25 -7.66
C GLN A 202 21.39 22.14 -6.80
N ALA A 203 22.72 22.04 -6.96
CA ALA A 203 23.66 22.93 -6.27
C ALA A 203 23.45 24.38 -6.71
N LEU A 204 23.27 24.63 -8.01
CA LEU A 204 23.00 25.96 -8.54
C LEU A 204 21.62 26.47 -8.09
N ALA A 205 20.58 25.63 -8.13
CA ALA A 205 19.25 25.99 -7.63
C ALA A 205 19.27 26.30 -6.13
N ALA A 206 20.00 25.53 -5.32
CA ALA A 206 20.17 25.76 -3.90
C ALA A 206 20.94 27.06 -3.62
N LEU A 207 21.98 27.36 -4.41
CA LEU A 207 22.73 28.62 -4.32
C LEU A 207 21.83 29.82 -4.63
N VAL A 208 21.05 29.75 -5.72
CA VAL A 208 20.07 30.78 -6.07
C VAL A 208 19.02 30.94 -4.97
N THR A 209 18.48 29.83 -4.46
CA THR A 209 17.50 29.86 -3.37
C THR A 209 18.10 30.46 -2.10
N GLY A 210 19.36 30.13 -1.77
CA GLY A 210 20.10 30.71 -0.66
C GLY A 210 20.31 32.21 -0.82
N LEU A 211 20.67 32.66 -2.02
CA LEU A 211 20.85 34.08 -2.36
C LEU A 211 19.52 34.85 -2.25
N ILE A 212 18.42 34.27 -2.73
CA ILE A 212 17.06 34.84 -2.56
C ILE A 212 16.70 34.94 -1.08
N LYS A 213 16.97 33.90 -0.27
CA LYS A 213 16.73 33.96 1.18
C LYS A 213 17.59 35.00 1.89
N LEU A 214 18.82 35.22 1.44
CA LEU A 214 19.69 36.25 2.00
C LEU A 214 19.19 37.65 1.64
N LEU A 215 18.69 37.84 0.41
CA LEU A 215 18.00 39.07 0.00
C LEU A 215 16.68 39.27 0.76
N ASP A 216 15.95 38.20 1.04
CA ASP A 216 14.71 38.22 1.85
C ASP A 216 14.97 38.74 3.27
N ILE A 217 16.10 38.38 3.88
CA ILE A 217 16.50 38.94 5.20
C ILE A 217 16.70 40.46 5.13
N ILE A 218 17.21 41.00 4.02
CA ILE A 218 17.54 42.42 3.88
C ILE A 218 16.33 43.26 3.45
N LEU A 219 15.53 42.75 2.51
CA LEU A 219 14.44 43.49 1.85
C LEU A 219 13.05 43.11 2.35
N GLY A 220 12.87 41.93 2.95
CA GLY A 220 11.59 41.39 3.40
C GLY A 220 10.64 41.05 2.24
N VAL A 221 10.75 39.85 1.70
CA VAL A 221 9.85 39.33 0.66
C VAL A 221 8.54 38.83 1.31
N PRO A 222 7.36 39.28 0.84
CA PRO A 222 6.10 38.80 1.38
C PRO A 222 5.92 37.31 1.07
N SER A 223 5.97 36.48 2.12
CA SER A 223 5.60 35.06 2.04
C SER A 223 4.08 34.94 2.10
N VAL A 224 3.48 34.55 0.98
CA VAL A 224 2.02 34.39 0.86
C VAL A 224 1.73 32.97 0.38
N GLN A 225 0.81 32.29 1.05
CA GLN A 225 0.40 30.92 0.73
C GLN A 225 -1.12 30.83 0.69
N ALA A 226 -1.65 30.02 -0.24
CA ALA A 226 -3.06 29.64 -0.24
C ALA A 226 -3.29 28.65 0.91
N HIS A 227 -3.75 29.15 2.05
CA HIS A 227 -3.96 28.31 3.23
C HIS A 227 -5.18 27.42 3.04
N ASN A 228 -5.08 26.16 3.47
CA ASN A 228 -6.14 25.15 3.41
C ASN A 228 -6.77 24.97 2.01
N LEU A 229 -5.96 25.01 0.94
CA LEU A 229 -6.42 24.80 -0.44
C LEU A 229 -7.20 23.48 -0.58
N GLU A 230 -6.67 22.40 -0.02
CA GLU A 230 -7.27 21.06 -0.09
C GLU A 230 -8.61 20.98 0.66
N GLY A 231 -8.70 21.61 1.84
CA GLY A 231 -9.96 21.66 2.60
C GLY A 231 -11.04 22.45 1.87
N LYS A 232 -10.70 23.61 1.31
CA LYS A 232 -11.63 24.42 0.48
C LYS A 232 -12.07 23.64 -0.77
N LEU A 233 -11.15 22.92 -1.42
CA LEU A 233 -11.48 22.11 -2.59
C LEU A 233 -12.41 20.95 -2.23
N ARG A 234 -12.17 20.29 -1.09
CA ARG A 234 -13.03 19.21 -0.58
C ARG A 234 -14.43 19.71 -0.22
N GLU A 235 -14.55 20.90 0.35
CA GLU A 235 -15.83 21.55 0.64
C GLU A 235 -16.60 21.90 -0.64
N GLU A 236 -15.93 22.46 -1.64
CA GLU A 236 -16.57 22.74 -2.94
C GLU A 236 -16.96 21.44 -3.68
N ARG A 237 -16.15 20.38 -3.55
CA ARG A 237 -16.48 19.04 -4.07
C ARG A 237 -17.73 18.49 -3.40
N SER A 238 -17.79 18.47 -2.07
CA SER A 238 -18.97 17.95 -1.34
C SER A 238 -20.22 18.76 -1.67
N ARG A 239 -20.10 20.09 -1.74
CA ARG A 239 -21.19 20.98 -2.18
C ARG A 239 -21.66 20.64 -3.59
N TYR A 240 -20.73 20.45 -4.53
CA TYR A 240 -21.07 20.12 -5.92
C TYR A 240 -21.79 18.78 -6.06
N LEU A 241 -21.44 17.78 -5.26
CA LEU A 241 -22.10 16.46 -5.29
C LEU A 241 -23.58 16.53 -4.90
N VAL A 242 -23.94 17.40 -3.95
CA VAL A 242 -25.30 17.49 -3.41
C VAL A 242 -26.12 18.66 -3.95
N ALA A 243 -25.50 19.61 -4.67
CA ALA A 243 -26.12 20.87 -5.07
C ALA A 243 -27.45 20.76 -5.87
N GLU A 244 -27.63 19.68 -6.62
CA GLU A 244 -28.81 19.46 -7.48
C GLU A 244 -29.84 18.52 -6.86
N LEU A 245 -29.61 18.05 -5.63
CA LEU A 245 -30.56 17.20 -4.93
C LEU A 245 -31.74 18.03 -4.43
N VAL A 246 -32.94 17.59 -4.75
CA VAL A 246 -34.19 18.21 -4.31
C VAL A 246 -34.78 17.37 -3.19
N CYS A 247 -35.21 18.01 -2.10
CA CYS A 247 -35.87 17.29 -1.01
C CYS A 247 -37.21 16.71 -1.50
N ARG A 248 -37.60 15.54 -0.99
CA ARG A 248 -38.94 15.00 -1.25
C ARG A 248 -40.00 15.95 -0.67
N THR A 249 -41.11 16.12 -1.40
CA THR A 249 -42.20 17.05 -1.06
C THR A 249 -42.73 16.88 0.36
N ASP A 250 -42.76 15.64 0.84
CA ASP A 250 -43.23 15.28 2.19
C ASP A 250 -42.37 15.86 3.32
N TYR A 251 -41.14 16.28 3.01
CA TYR A 251 -40.15 16.81 3.95
C TYR A 251 -39.76 18.27 3.68
N GLU A 252 -40.44 18.97 2.76
CA GLU A 252 -40.14 20.39 2.46
C GLU A 252 -40.33 21.29 3.69
N ASP A 253 -41.45 21.15 4.40
CA ASP A 253 -41.73 21.90 5.63
C ASP A 253 -40.68 21.63 6.72
N SER A 254 -40.25 20.37 6.83
CA SER A 254 -39.22 19.95 7.79
C SER A 254 -37.86 20.56 7.46
N LEU A 255 -37.51 20.65 6.17
CA LEU A 255 -36.28 21.28 5.71
C LEU A 255 -36.29 22.78 5.99
N GLU A 256 -37.41 23.47 5.78
CA GLU A 256 -37.51 24.91 6.08
C GLU A 256 -37.28 25.19 7.57
N VAL A 257 -37.91 24.40 8.45
CA VAL A 257 -37.71 24.49 9.90
C VAL A 257 -36.25 24.23 10.28
N LEU A 258 -35.60 23.25 9.65
CA LEU A 258 -34.19 22.95 9.87
C LEU A 258 -33.27 24.09 9.39
N CYS A 259 -33.55 24.68 8.22
CA CYS A 259 -32.82 25.84 7.72
C CYS A 259 -32.95 27.05 8.64
N LEU A 260 -34.16 27.31 9.17
CA LEU A 260 -34.39 28.38 10.14
C LEU A 260 -33.65 28.11 11.45
N PHE A 261 -33.66 26.87 11.93
CA PHE A 261 -32.89 26.46 13.11
C PHE A 261 -31.39 26.69 12.91
N VAL A 262 -30.80 26.20 11.82
CA VAL A 262 -29.38 26.38 11.50
C VAL A 262 -29.02 27.86 11.37
N ARG A 263 -29.84 28.66 10.68
CA ARG A 263 -29.64 30.12 10.60
C ARG A 263 -29.65 30.78 11.97
N ARG A 264 -30.54 30.36 12.87
CA ARG A 264 -30.61 30.87 14.24
C ARG A 264 -29.35 30.47 15.04
N GLN A 265 -28.90 29.23 14.92
CA GLN A 265 -27.69 28.78 15.61
C GLN A 265 -26.42 29.47 15.09
N LEU A 266 -26.29 29.68 13.78
CA LEU A 266 -25.18 30.43 13.20
C LEU A 266 -25.17 31.88 13.66
N ARG A 267 -26.34 32.53 13.78
CA ARG A 267 -26.46 33.88 14.34
C ARG A 267 -26.02 33.92 15.80
N ARG A 268 -26.45 32.94 16.61
CA ARG A 268 -26.02 32.81 18.01
C ARG A 268 -24.52 32.57 18.12
N ALA A 269 -23.95 31.73 17.27
CA ALA A 269 -22.51 31.48 17.24
C ALA A 269 -21.65 32.68 16.84
N ALA A 270 -22.22 33.61 16.07
CA ALA A 270 -21.57 34.87 15.77
C ALA A 270 -21.61 35.87 16.94
N THR A 271 -22.56 35.73 17.87
CA THR A 271 -22.80 36.68 18.98
C THR A 271 -22.40 36.14 20.36
N GLU A 272 -22.40 34.83 20.56
CA GLU A 272 -22.17 34.11 21.80
C GLU A 272 -20.94 33.18 21.64
N LYS A 273 -20.25 32.83 22.73
CA LYS A 273 -19.25 31.74 22.72
C LYS A 273 -19.98 30.41 22.60
N PHE A 274 -20.35 30.04 21.38
CA PHE A 274 -21.20 28.89 21.08
C PHE A 274 -20.41 27.87 20.25
N GLU A 275 -20.31 26.64 20.75
CA GLU A 275 -19.74 25.53 19.99
C GLU A 275 -20.85 24.85 19.17
N VAL A 276 -20.94 25.23 17.88
CA VAL A 276 -22.00 24.77 16.98
C VAL A 276 -22.14 23.25 16.94
N GLU A 277 -21.03 22.51 16.96
CA GLU A 277 -21.05 21.05 16.87
C GLU A 277 -21.63 20.36 18.12
N ARG A 278 -21.51 20.99 19.30
CA ARG A 278 -21.92 20.39 20.57
C ARG A 278 -23.37 20.73 20.91
N GLU A 279 -23.78 21.96 20.63
CA GLU A 279 -25.10 22.50 20.97
C GLU A 279 -26.15 22.37 19.86
N ALA A 280 -25.74 22.10 18.61
CA ALA A 280 -26.66 21.76 17.51
C ALA A 280 -26.91 20.26 17.35
N SER A 281 -26.51 19.45 18.34
CA SER A 281 -26.62 17.99 18.34
C SER A 281 -28.06 17.46 18.30
N HIS A 282 -29.04 18.29 18.69
CA HIS A 282 -30.46 17.95 18.70
C HIS A 282 -31.28 18.96 17.89
N PRO A 283 -31.44 18.73 16.57
CA PRO A 283 -32.34 19.55 15.78
C PRO A 283 -33.79 19.35 16.23
N PRO A 284 -34.66 20.37 16.10
CA PRO A 284 -36.06 20.30 16.53
C PRO A 284 -36.92 19.37 15.66
N VAL A 285 -36.42 18.99 14.49
CA VAL A 285 -37.09 18.14 13.49
C VAL A 285 -36.05 17.13 12.97
N PRO A 286 -36.44 15.88 12.69
CA PRO A 286 -35.54 14.90 12.08
C PRO A 286 -34.95 15.42 10.76
N ILE A 287 -33.68 15.11 10.51
CA ILE A 287 -32.98 15.49 9.28
C ILE A 287 -33.58 14.70 8.11
N PRO A 288 -34.00 15.37 7.02
CA PRO A 288 -34.44 14.67 5.82
C PRO A 288 -33.24 14.01 5.13
N TYR A 289 -33.33 12.71 4.92
CA TYR A 289 -32.29 11.91 4.26
C TYR A 289 -32.69 11.42 2.86
N LEU A 290 -33.93 11.68 2.43
CA LEU A 290 -34.47 11.26 1.14
C LEU A 290 -34.54 12.43 0.18
N PHE A 291 -33.90 12.27 -0.98
CA PHE A 291 -33.78 13.31 -2.00
C PHE A 291 -34.09 12.73 -3.39
N TYR A 292 -34.42 13.61 -4.33
CA TYR A 292 -34.53 13.27 -5.74
C TYR A 292 -33.41 13.94 -6.53
N THR A 293 -32.86 13.19 -7.48
CA THR A 293 -32.01 13.75 -8.53
C THR A 293 -32.87 14.53 -9.53
N PRO A 294 -32.28 15.43 -10.35
CA PRO A 294 -33.00 16.10 -11.43
C PRO A 294 -33.63 15.15 -12.45
N LYS A 295 -33.16 13.90 -12.52
CA LYS A 295 -33.70 12.84 -13.38
C LYS A 295 -34.86 12.06 -12.74
N GLY A 296 -35.27 12.43 -11.53
CA GLY A 296 -36.35 11.77 -10.78
C GLY A 296 -35.93 10.47 -10.06
N THR A 297 -34.65 10.11 -10.06
CA THR A 297 -34.15 8.98 -9.26
C THR A 297 -34.10 9.35 -7.78
N GLU A 298 -34.65 8.50 -6.92
CA GLU A 298 -34.58 8.63 -5.45
C GLU A 298 -33.16 8.34 -4.96
N VAL A 299 -32.70 9.15 -4.01
CA VAL A 299 -31.39 9.08 -3.35
C VAL A 299 -31.62 9.03 -1.86
N ASP A 300 -31.19 7.94 -1.25
CA ASP A 300 -31.33 7.71 0.17
C ASP A 300 -29.99 7.82 0.89
N LEU A 301 -29.90 8.83 1.77
CA LEU A 301 -28.72 9.16 2.54
C LEU A 301 -28.85 8.73 4.01
N ARG A 302 -29.82 7.89 4.37
CA ARG A 302 -30.03 7.45 5.77
C ARG A 302 -28.81 6.73 6.36
N LEU A 303 -27.98 6.10 5.53
CA LEU A 303 -26.71 5.50 5.96
C LEU A 303 -25.70 6.51 6.52
N PHE A 304 -25.86 7.82 6.25
CA PHE A 304 -25.04 8.86 6.86
C PHE A 304 -25.52 9.28 8.26
N SER A 305 -26.67 8.76 8.71
CA SER A 305 -27.11 8.94 10.08
C SER A 305 -26.24 8.14 11.04
N LYS A 306 -25.60 8.84 11.98
CA LYS A 306 -24.77 8.21 13.04
C LYS A 306 -25.59 7.25 13.89
N GLU A 307 -26.87 7.53 14.11
CA GLU A 307 -27.74 6.71 14.95
C GLU A 307 -28.09 5.37 14.29
N ILE A 308 -28.45 5.40 13.01
CA ILE A 308 -28.77 4.19 12.23
C ILE A 308 -27.53 3.32 12.12
N MET A 309 -26.39 3.88 11.74
CA MET A 309 -25.15 3.12 11.61
C MET A 309 -24.67 2.53 12.93
N ARG A 310 -24.80 3.26 14.05
CA ARG A 310 -24.43 2.75 15.38
C ARG A 310 -25.26 1.51 15.76
N LYS A 311 -26.54 1.46 15.38
CA LYS A 311 -27.41 0.29 15.62
C LYS A 311 -27.16 -0.84 14.61
N ALA A 312 -26.88 -0.52 13.34
CA ALA A 312 -26.64 -1.51 12.30
C ALA A 312 -25.28 -2.22 12.44
N LEU A 313 -24.22 -1.52 12.88
CA LEU A 313 -22.87 -2.05 13.02
C LEU A 313 -22.76 -3.38 13.78
N PRO A 314 -23.27 -3.53 15.02
CA PRO A 314 -23.17 -4.80 15.75
C PRO A 314 -23.90 -5.94 15.04
N ILE A 315 -25.02 -5.65 14.37
CA ILE A 315 -25.79 -6.64 13.60
C ILE A 315 -24.97 -7.09 12.38
N LEU A 316 -24.37 -6.15 11.65
CA LEU A 316 -23.49 -6.44 10.52
C LEU A 316 -22.28 -7.28 10.94
N MET A 317 -21.64 -6.97 12.08
CA MET A 317 -20.54 -7.77 12.61
C MET A 317 -20.98 -9.22 12.88
N SER A 318 -22.16 -9.42 13.48
CA SER A 318 -22.69 -10.76 13.73
C SER A 318 -22.93 -11.56 12.45
N ILE A 319 -23.41 -10.91 11.38
CA ILE A 319 -23.60 -11.53 10.07
C ILE A 319 -22.25 -11.94 9.49
N LEU A 320 -21.27 -11.04 9.48
CA LEU A 320 -19.93 -11.32 8.96
C LEU A 320 -19.25 -12.48 9.72
N GLU A 321 -19.37 -12.52 11.05
CA GLU A 321 -18.83 -13.62 11.86
C GLU A 321 -19.52 -14.95 11.60
N ARG A 322 -20.81 -14.94 11.27
CA ARG A 322 -21.56 -16.15 10.92
C ARG A 322 -21.18 -16.65 9.53
N GLU A 323 -21.18 -15.77 8.55
CA GLU A 323 -20.93 -16.12 7.15
C GLU A 323 -19.46 -16.43 6.85
N THR A 324 -18.53 -16.21 7.78
CA THR A 324 -17.11 -16.61 7.62
C THR A 324 -16.83 -18.04 8.08
N ARG A 325 -17.76 -18.70 8.78
CA ARG A 325 -17.49 -19.98 9.44
C ARG A 325 -17.78 -21.20 8.55
N GLY A 326 -16.82 -22.14 8.53
CA GLY A 326 -17.06 -23.55 8.18
C GLY A 326 -17.21 -23.93 6.71
N TRP A 327 -17.36 -22.99 5.77
CA TRP A 327 -17.56 -23.33 4.35
C TRP A 327 -16.35 -23.06 3.44
N PHE A 328 -15.50 -22.08 3.79
CA PHE A 328 -14.42 -21.57 2.94
C PHE A 328 -13.46 -22.66 2.46
N LEU A 329 -12.99 -23.50 3.38
CA LEU A 329 -11.97 -24.52 3.10
C LEU A 329 -12.51 -25.59 2.13
N HIS A 330 -13.69 -26.15 2.44
CA HIS A 330 -14.33 -27.18 1.61
C HIS A 330 -14.71 -26.67 0.22
N PHE A 331 -15.21 -25.43 0.13
CA PHE A 331 -15.55 -24.82 -1.17
C PHE A 331 -14.31 -24.57 -2.03
N ARG A 332 -13.23 -24.06 -1.43
CA ARG A 332 -11.95 -23.84 -2.08
C ARG A 332 -11.34 -25.14 -2.60
N GLU A 333 -11.30 -26.19 -1.78
CA GLU A 333 -10.76 -27.51 -2.16
C GLU A 333 -11.54 -28.12 -3.33
N ARG A 334 -12.87 -28.04 -3.30
CA ARG A 334 -13.74 -28.52 -4.39
C ARG A 334 -13.44 -27.80 -5.72
N LEU A 335 -13.31 -26.47 -5.69
CA LEU A 335 -12.98 -25.67 -6.87
C LEU A 335 -11.59 -25.98 -7.42
N ILE A 336 -10.58 -26.16 -6.56
CA ILE A 336 -9.23 -26.53 -6.99
C ILE A 336 -9.24 -27.88 -7.71
N VAL A 337 -9.96 -28.87 -7.18
CA VAL A 337 -10.07 -30.19 -7.83
C VAL A 337 -10.74 -30.08 -9.20
N GLU A 338 -11.82 -29.31 -9.31
CA GLU A 338 -12.54 -29.08 -10.58
C GLU A 338 -11.68 -28.38 -11.63
N LEU A 339 -10.98 -27.30 -11.25
CA LEU A 339 -10.14 -26.54 -12.19
C LEU A 339 -8.86 -27.31 -12.59
N ARG A 340 -8.33 -28.16 -11.71
CA ARG A 340 -7.24 -29.10 -12.06
C ARG A 340 -7.69 -30.13 -13.08
N GLN A 341 -8.93 -30.63 -12.99
CA GLN A 341 -9.49 -31.54 -14.00
C GLN A 341 -9.59 -30.86 -15.38
N GLN A 342 -9.74 -29.53 -15.42
CA GLN A 342 -9.77 -28.73 -16.65
C GLN A 342 -8.37 -28.41 -17.23
N LYS A 343 -7.28 -28.95 -16.65
CA LYS A 343 -5.87 -28.74 -17.09
C LYS A 343 -5.45 -27.26 -17.17
N ARG A 344 -5.99 -26.42 -16.29
CA ARG A 344 -5.54 -25.02 -16.11
C ARG A 344 -4.15 -24.99 -15.47
N SER A 345 -3.41 -23.90 -15.67
CA SER A 345 -2.15 -23.67 -14.96
C SER A 345 -2.41 -23.37 -13.48
N ASP A 346 -1.46 -23.72 -12.60
CA ASP A 346 -1.63 -23.50 -11.16
C ASP A 346 -1.85 -22.01 -10.80
N GLU A 347 -1.23 -21.08 -11.55
CA GLU A 347 -1.43 -19.63 -11.39
C GLU A 347 -2.84 -19.17 -11.79
N GLU A 348 -3.40 -19.73 -12.87
CA GLU A 348 -4.78 -19.44 -13.27
C GLU A 348 -5.78 -20.02 -12.27
N ILE A 349 -5.51 -21.23 -11.77
CA ILE A 349 -6.33 -21.89 -10.75
C ILE A 349 -6.40 -21.04 -9.50
N GLU A 350 -5.25 -20.58 -8.96
CA GLU A 350 -5.23 -19.76 -7.75
C GLU A 350 -6.06 -18.48 -7.90
N LYS A 351 -5.90 -17.79 -9.04
CA LYS A 351 -6.63 -16.56 -9.31
C LYS A 351 -8.14 -16.79 -9.41
N GLU A 352 -8.56 -17.79 -10.19
CA GLU A 352 -9.97 -18.08 -10.43
C GLU A 352 -10.67 -18.59 -9.16
N VAL A 353 -9.98 -19.41 -8.36
CA VAL A 353 -10.46 -19.87 -7.06
C VAL A 353 -10.66 -18.68 -6.11
N ASN A 354 -9.68 -17.78 -5.99
CA ASN A 354 -9.81 -16.60 -5.13
C ASN A 354 -10.98 -15.70 -5.57
N ASP A 355 -11.14 -15.47 -6.87
CA ASP A 355 -12.26 -14.69 -7.43
C ASP A 355 -13.62 -15.37 -7.19
N ALA A 356 -13.70 -16.71 -7.28
CA ALA A 356 -14.93 -17.47 -7.02
C ALA A 356 -15.30 -17.49 -5.54
N VAL A 357 -14.31 -17.72 -4.66
CA VAL A 357 -14.51 -17.73 -3.21
C VAL A 357 -14.97 -16.36 -2.72
N MET A 358 -14.36 -15.27 -3.20
CA MET A 358 -14.79 -13.93 -2.84
C MET A 358 -16.22 -13.62 -3.31
N ARG A 359 -16.63 -14.09 -4.49
CA ARG A 359 -18.01 -13.94 -4.97
C ARG A 359 -19.00 -14.68 -4.08
N GLU A 360 -18.75 -15.95 -3.79
CA GLU A 360 -19.60 -16.77 -2.92
C GLU A 360 -19.72 -16.15 -1.52
N TYR A 361 -18.62 -15.64 -0.95
CA TYR A 361 -18.63 -14.96 0.33
C TYR A 361 -19.54 -13.72 0.32
N LEU A 362 -19.40 -12.87 -0.70
CA LEU A 362 -20.21 -11.66 -0.82
C LEU A 362 -21.69 -11.99 -1.01
N GLU A 363 -22.04 -12.99 -1.82
CA GLU A 363 -23.42 -13.44 -2.02
C GLU A 363 -24.06 -13.91 -0.70
N ARG A 364 -23.33 -14.69 0.10
CA ARG A 364 -23.79 -15.12 1.43
C ARG A 364 -24.00 -13.94 2.38
N VAL A 365 -23.07 -12.99 2.40
CA VAL A 365 -23.20 -11.78 3.23
C VAL A 365 -24.40 -10.95 2.79
N TYR A 366 -24.61 -10.75 1.49
CA TYR A 366 -25.76 -10.01 0.96
C TYR A 366 -27.08 -10.70 1.30
N ALA A 367 -27.15 -12.03 1.14
CA ALA A 367 -28.31 -12.82 1.56
C ALA A 367 -28.54 -12.73 3.08
N GLY A 368 -27.47 -12.75 3.88
CA GLY A 368 -27.51 -12.58 5.33
C GLY A 368 -28.04 -11.21 5.76
N ILE A 369 -27.71 -10.15 5.01
CA ILE A 369 -28.24 -8.79 5.25
C ILE A 369 -29.73 -8.70 4.89
N HIS A 370 -30.14 -9.23 3.73
CA HIS A 370 -31.54 -9.18 3.29
C HIS A 370 -32.49 -10.00 4.18
N SER A 371 -32.01 -11.11 4.73
CA SER A 371 -32.78 -12.02 5.59
C SER A 371 -32.87 -11.58 7.05
N ASN A 372 -32.06 -10.61 7.49
CA ASN A 372 -32.04 -10.17 8.88
C ASN A 372 -33.25 -9.24 9.21
N THR A 373 -34.01 -9.60 10.25
CA THR A 373 -35.21 -8.87 10.68
C THR A 373 -34.87 -7.58 11.45
N GLU A 374 -33.84 -7.59 12.28
CA GLU A 374 -33.40 -6.43 13.09
C GLU A 374 -32.95 -5.26 12.19
N LEU A 375 -32.29 -5.56 11.06
CA LEU A 375 -31.93 -4.53 10.07
C LEU A 375 -33.15 -3.94 9.36
N ARG A 376 -34.23 -4.71 9.21
CA ARG A 376 -35.49 -4.25 8.60
C ARG A 376 -36.25 -3.34 9.56
N GLU A 377 -36.16 -3.58 10.87
CA GLU A 377 -36.76 -2.74 11.91
C GLU A 377 -36.12 -1.34 12.01
N LEU A 378 -34.89 -1.16 11.53
CA LEU A 378 -34.23 0.15 11.49
C LEU A 378 -34.89 1.11 10.48
N GLY A 379 -35.62 0.57 9.49
CA GLY A 379 -36.32 1.34 8.47
C GLY A 379 -36.44 0.60 7.14
N ASP A 380 -37.51 0.89 6.42
CA ASP A 380 -37.78 0.30 5.10
C ASP A 380 -36.63 0.59 4.12
N GLY A 381 -36.17 -0.43 3.40
CA GLY A 381 -35.11 -0.29 2.39
C GLY A 381 -33.68 -0.23 2.93
N ILE A 382 -33.45 -0.14 4.25
CA ILE A 382 -32.09 -0.09 4.83
C ILE A 382 -31.23 -1.32 4.47
N PRO A 383 -31.74 -2.56 4.55
CA PRO A 383 -30.95 -3.73 4.14
C PRO A 383 -30.49 -3.65 2.67
N GLN A 384 -31.35 -3.16 1.78
CA GLN A 384 -31.01 -2.99 0.37
C GLN A 384 -29.94 -1.91 0.17
N LEU A 385 -30.06 -0.77 0.84
CA LEU A 385 -29.06 0.30 0.77
C LEU A 385 -27.68 -0.15 1.28
N LEU A 386 -27.64 -0.96 2.35
CA LEU A 386 -26.39 -1.53 2.87
C LEU A 386 -25.74 -2.46 1.84
N VAL A 387 -26.52 -3.30 1.16
CA VAL A 387 -26.03 -4.18 0.10
C VAL A 387 -25.56 -3.38 -1.10
N GLU A 388 -26.34 -2.42 -1.59
CA GLU A 388 -25.97 -1.55 -2.72
C GLU A 388 -24.68 -0.75 -2.42
N GLN A 389 -24.55 -0.22 -1.20
CA GLN A 389 -23.32 0.47 -0.77
C GLN A 389 -22.12 -0.48 -0.71
N ALA A 390 -22.29 -1.70 -0.19
CA ALA A 390 -21.23 -2.69 -0.17
C ALA A 390 -20.83 -3.13 -1.59
N GLN A 391 -21.80 -3.37 -2.47
CA GLN A 391 -21.57 -3.70 -3.88
C GLN A 391 -20.82 -2.57 -4.59
N ALA A 392 -21.24 -1.32 -4.41
CA ALA A 392 -20.55 -0.15 -4.94
C ALA A 392 -19.07 -0.13 -4.55
N VAL A 393 -18.77 -0.33 -3.27
CA VAL A 393 -17.38 -0.35 -2.77
C VAL A 393 -16.57 -1.48 -3.40
N VAL A 394 -17.13 -2.70 -3.48
CA VAL A 394 -16.46 -3.83 -4.13
C VAL A 394 -16.18 -3.56 -5.61
N LEU A 395 -17.15 -3.00 -6.35
CA LEU A 395 -16.99 -2.67 -7.77
C LEU A 395 -15.97 -1.55 -7.99
N MET A 396 -15.92 -0.55 -7.12
CA MET A 396 -14.90 0.51 -7.16
C MET A 396 -13.50 -0.07 -6.94
N HIS A 397 -13.31 -0.96 -5.96
CA HIS A 397 -12.03 -1.65 -5.76
C HIS A 397 -11.65 -2.53 -6.95
N ARG A 398 -12.62 -3.24 -7.54
CA ARG A 398 -12.40 -4.03 -8.75
C ARG A 398 -11.96 -3.16 -9.93
N ALA A 399 -12.57 -2.00 -10.12
CA ALA A 399 -12.17 -1.05 -11.17
C ALA A 399 -10.70 -0.60 -10.99
N VAL A 400 -10.30 -0.27 -9.76
CA VAL A 400 -8.90 0.05 -9.45
C VAL A 400 -7.97 -1.13 -9.74
N GLY A 401 -8.35 -2.35 -9.31
CA GLY A 401 -7.58 -3.57 -9.58
C GLY A 401 -7.39 -3.85 -11.07
N ASN A 402 -8.43 -3.63 -11.88
CA ASN A 402 -8.35 -3.80 -13.33
C ASN A 402 -7.39 -2.80 -13.99
N VAL A 403 -7.40 -1.53 -13.57
CA VAL A 403 -6.44 -0.52 -14.05
C VAL A 403 -5.01 -0.84 -13.61
N GLN A 404 -4.82 -1.30 -12.37
CA GLN A 404 -3.51 -1.76 -11.88
C GLN A 404 -2.99 -2.96 -12.68
N GLN A 405 -3.86 -3.90 -13.03
CA GLN A 405 -3.49 -5.04 -13.88
C GLN A 405 -3.14 -4.61 -15.31
N LYS A 406 -3.82 -3.59 -15.86
CA LYS A 406 -3.44 -3.00 -17.15
C LYS A 406 -2.06 -2.35 -17.07
N LEU A 407 -1.76 -1.63 -15.99
CA LEU A 407 -0.45 -1.02 -15.76
C LEU A 407 0.65 -2.08 -15.64
N SER A 408 0.46 -3.16 -14.87
CA SER A 408 1.47 -4.21 -14.73
C SER A 408 1.78 -4.88 -16.07
N LYS A 409 0.75 -5.28 -16.82
CA LYS A 409 0.90 -5.85 -18.17
C LYS A 409 1.62 -4.89 -19.13
N SER A 410 1.29 -3.60 -19.09
CA SER A 410 1.97 -2.58 -19.91
C SER A 410 3.46 -2.46 -19.53
N LYS A 411 3.78 -2.51 -18.23
CA LYS A 411 5.15 -2.44 -17.73
C LYS A 411 5.96 -3.68 -18.12
N ASP A 412 5.37 -4.86 -18.05
CA ASP A 412 6.02 -6.13 -18.41
C ASP A 412 6.27 -6.20 -19.92
N THR A 413 5.27 -5.88 -20.74
CA THR A 413 5.43 -5.82 -22.20
C THR A 413 6.45 -4.77 -22.65
N LEU A 414 6.52 -3.62 -21.98
CA LEU A 414 7.54 -2.62 -22.21
C LEU A 414 8.93 -3.15 -21.80
N ARG A 415 9.03 -3.83 -20.67
CA ARG A 415 10.28 -4.42 -20.20
C ARG A 415 10.82 -5.43 -21.22
N GLU A 416 10.01 -6.38 -21.66
CA GLU A 416 10.38 -7.36 -22.68
C GLU A 416 10.83 -6.68 -23.98
N ARG A 417 10.12 -5.65 -24.42
CA ARG A 417 10.48 -4.85 -25.60
C ARG A 417 11.83 -4.15 -25.42
N LEU A 418 12.11 -3.59 -24.25
CA LEU A 418 13.38 -2.92 -23.95
C LEU A 418 14.54 -3.93 -23.88
N GLU A 419 14.30 -5.11 -23.30
CA GLU A 419 15.27 -6.20 -23.26
C GLU A 419 15.61 -6.71 -24.66
N LYS A 420 14.61 -6.84 -25.55
CA LYS A 420 14.80 -7.24 -26.95
C LYS A 420 15.51 -6.18 -27.79
N ASN A 421 15.12 -4.92 -27.68
CA ASN A 421 15.64 -3.84 -28.53
C ASN A 421 16.99 -3.28 -28.06
N TYR A 422 17.28 -3.36 -26.75
CA TYR A 422 18.48 -2.78 -26.15
C TYR A 422 19.16 -3.76 -25.17
N PRO A 423 19.75 -4.87 -25.65
CA PRO A 423 20.25 -5.97 -24.82
C PRO A 423 21.37 -5.57 -23.84
N VAL A 424 22.10 -4.50 -24.14
CA VAL A 424 23.16 -3.95 -23.27
C VAL A 424 22.60 -2.94 -22.27
N ARG A 425 21.69 -2.05 -22.71
CA ARG A 425 21.14 -1.01 -21.83
C ARG A 425 20.14 -1.57 -20.84
N SER A 426 19.36 -2.57 -21.22
CA SER A 426 18.37 -3.24 -20.36
C SER A 426 19.02 -3.88 -19.13
N ARG A 427 20.27 -4.36 -19.25
CA ARG A 427 21.08 -4.87 -18.11
C ARG A 427 21.42 -3.80 -17.08
N ILE A 428 21.41 -2.53 -17.47
CA ILE A 428 21.64 -1.40 -16.55
C ILE A 428 20.36 -1.18 -15.75
N GLY A 429 20.25 -1.84 -14.59
CA GLY A 429 19.08 -1.76 -13.72
C GLY A 429 18.55 -0.35 -13.45
N PRO A 430 19.40 0.66 -13.12
CA PRO A 430 18.94 2.04 -12.95
C PRO A 430 18.30 2.65 -14.20
N TRP A 431 18.84 2.36 -15.39
CA TRP A 431 18.30 2.87 -16.66
C TRP A 431 16.96 2.21 -17.00
N LEU A 432 16.85 0.89 -16.82
CA LEU A 432 15.60 0.17 -17.05
C LEU A 432 14.50 0.69 -16.11
N ARG A 433 14.80 0.85 -14.81
CA ARG A 433 13.85 1.44 -13.85
C ARG A 433 13.44 2.86 -14.20
N ASP A 434 14.36 3.71 -14.66
CA ASP A 434 14.05 5.07 -15.11
C ASP A 434 13.06 5.06 -16.29
N ARG A 435 13.27 4.16 -17.27
CA ARG A 435 12.36 4.00 -18.41
C ARG A 435 11.00 3.45 -18.02
N LEU A 436 10.95 2.44 -17.16
CA LEU A 436 9.70 1.89 -16.66
C LEU A 436 8.92 2.91 -15.82
N ARG A 437 9.60 3.70 -14.97
CA ARG A 437 8.97 4.75 -14.18
C ARG A 437 8.40 5.87 -15.06
N ASN A 438 9.14 6.35 -16.05
CA ASN A 438 8.63 7.38 -16.96
C ASN A 438 7.41 6.89 -17.76
N ALA A 439 7.39 5.61 -18.14
CA ALA A 439 6.23 5.00 -18.80
C ALA A 439 5.04 4.85 -17.84
N GLU A 440 5.30 4.49 -16.58
CA GLU A 440 4.29 4.46 -15.52
C GLU A 440 3.70 5.86 -15.26
N GLU A 441 4.52 6.90 -15.15
CA GLU A 441 4.07 8.29 -15.03
C GLU A 441 3.21 8.71 -16.22
N SER A 442 3.63 8.37 -17.45
CA SER A 442 2.86 8.65 -18.67
C SER A 442 1.52 7.90 -18.68
N PHE A 443 1.52 6.63 -18.26
CA PHE A 443 0.31 5.82 -18.13
C PHE A 443 -0.64 6.41 -17.08
N ILE A 444 -0.13 6.85 -15.93
CA ILE A 444 -0.94 7.47 -14.87
C ILE A 444 -1.62 8.75 -15.37
N GLU A 445 -0.93 9.57 -16.15
CA GLU A 445 -1.52 10.78 -16.73
C GLU A 445 -2.57 10.45 -17.81
N GLU A 446 -2.29 9.51 -18.72
CA GLU A 446 -3.24 9.06 -19.76
C GLU A 446 -4.48 8.38 -19.14
N CYS A 447 -4.28 7.57 -18.10
CA CYS A 447 -5.31 6.77 -17.45
C CYS A 447 -5.85 7.39 -16.16
N LYS A 448 -5.63 8.70 -15.94
CA LYS A 448 -5.97 9.40 -14.69
C LYS A 448 -7.41 9.15 -14.20
N TRP A 449 -8.35 9.04 -15.13
CA TRP A 449 -9.78 8.87 -14.85
C TRP A 449 -10.31 7.46 -15.13
N SER A 450 -9.47 6.57 -15.67
CA SER A 450 -9.93 5.27 -16.18
C SER A 450 -10.56 4.39 -15.08
N ALA A 451 -10.06 4.48 -13.84
CA ALA A 451 -10.63 3.75 -12.71
C ALA A 451 -12.05 4.23 -12.36
N HIS A 452 -12.32 5.54 -12.47
CA HIS A 452 -13.64 6.10 -12.21
C HIS A 452 -14.61 5.78 -13.35
N GLU A 453 -14.15 5.84 -14.59
CA GLU A 453 -14.92 5.42 -15.78
C GLU A 453 -15.26 3.93 -15.72
N GLU A 454 -14.30 3.10 -15.37
CA GLU A 454 -14.50 1.66 -15.20
C GLU A 454 -15.46 1.36 -14.05
N ALA A 455 -15.32 2.03 -12.89
CA ALA A 455 -16.26 1.92 -11.79
C ALA A 455 -17.69 2.33 -12.19
N LEU A 456 -17.84 3.40 -12.98
CA LEU A 456 -19.13 3.83 -13.53
C LEU A 456 -19.77 2.76 -14.40
N THR A 457 -19.00 2.15 -15.32
CA THR A 457 -19.51 1.06 -16.16
C THR A 457 -19.95 -0.14 -15.34
N LEU A 458 -19.16 -0.53 -14.34
CA LEU A 458 -19.47 -1.66 -13.46
C LEU A 458 -20.72 -1.41 -12.61
N CYS A 459 -20.84 -0.21 -12.03
CA CYS A 459 -22.01 0.16 -11.21
C CYS A 459 -23.28 0.30 -12.07
N ASN A 460 -23.16 0.80 -13.31
CA ASN A 460 -24.29 0.92 -14.23
C ASN A 460 -24.81 -0.46 -14.66
N ASN A 461 -23.92 -1.44 -14.87
CA ASN A 461 -24.30 -2.81 -15.19
C ASN A 461 -25.01 -3.54 -14.03
N GLN A 462 -24.75 -3.11 -12.79
CA GLN A 462 -25.41 -3.63 -11.58
C GLN A 462 -26.61 -2.77 -11.14
N HIS A 463 -27.03 -1.81 -11.97
CA HIS A 463 -28.17 -0.92 -11.73
C HIS A 463 -28.09 -0.11 -10.42
N LEU A 464 -26.89 0.21 -9.93
CA LEU A 464 -26.65 1.00 -8.72
C LEU A 464 -26.84 2.50 -9.00
N SER A 465 -28.10 2.91 -9.19
CA SER A 465 -28.48 4.24 -9.68
C SER A 465 -27.94 5.40 -8.82
N GLN A 466 -28.04 5.29 -7.49
CA GLN A 466 -27.50 6.27 -6.55
C GLN A 466 -25.98 6.41 -6.66
N THR A 467 -25.25 5.30 -6.69
CA THR A 467 -23.79 5.29 -6.83
C THR A 467 -23.35 5.86 -8.17
N VAL A 468 -24.03 5.48 -9.25
CA VAL A 468 -23.75 5.99 -10.61
C VAL A 468 -23.94 7.51 -10.66
N TYR A 469 -24.98 8.04 -10.03
CA TYR A 469 -25.20 9.48 -9.93
C TYR A 469 -24.01 10.18 -9.25
N PHE A 470 -23.60 9.73 -8.06
CA PHE A 470 -22.50 10.34 -7.33
C PHE A 470 -21.16 10.21 -8.04
N LEU A 471 -20.82 9.02 -8.56
CA LEU A 471 -19.57 8.79 -9.30
C LEU A 471 -19.51 9.66 -10.57
N ASN A 472 -20.62 9.84 -11.27
CA ASN A 472 -20.63 10.61 -12.50
C ASN A 472 -20.46 12.12 -12.22
N ARG A 473 -21.13 12.63 -11.19
CA ARG A 473 -20.92 14.02 -10.74
C ARG A 473 -19.49 14.23 -10.27
N ASP A 474 -18.96 13.29 -9.50
CA ASP A 474 -17.61 13.37 -8.97
C ASP A 474 -16.56 13.40 -10.09
N LEU A 475 -16.70 12.51 -11.08
CA LEU A 475 -15.89 12.51 -12.29
C LEU A 475 -15.97 13.85 -13.04
N THR A 476 -17.18 14.39 -13.20
CA THR A 476 -17.41 15.68 -13.87
C THR A 476 -16.72 16.82 -13.10
N PHE A 477 -16.84 16.83 -11.77
CA PHE A 477 -16.16 17.80 -10.91
C PHE A 477 -14.64 17.74 -11.11
N MET A 478 -14.05 16.55 -11.05
CA MET A 478 -12.60 16.37 -11.16
C MET A 478 -12.06 16.72 -12.55
N LYS A 479 -12.83 16.46 -13.62
CA LYS A 479 -12.44 16.77 -15.00
C LYS A 479 -12.56 18.26 -15.33
N GLU A 480 -13.67 18.89 -14.96
CA GLU A 480 -14.03 20.22 -15.47
C GLU A 480 -13.83 21.33 -14.43
N ARG A 481 -14.28 21.09 -13.19
CA ARG A 481 -14.43 22.16 -12.19
C ARG A 481 -13.23 22.28 -11.25
N GLU A 482 -12.67 21.17 -10.80
CA GLU A 482 -11.46 21.12 -9.97
C GLU A 482 -10.27 21.90 -10.57
N PRO A 483 -9.87 21.73 -11.85
CA PRO A 483 -8.70 22.43 -12.38
C PRO A 483 -8.89 23.95 -12.44
N VAL A 484 -10.12 24.42 -12.62
CA VAL A 484 -10.46 25.86 -12.60
C VAL A 484 -10.42 26.38 -11.16
N LEU A 485 -11.13 25.73 -10.24
CA LEU A 485 -11.15 26.07 -8.81
C LEU A 485 -9.74 26.07 -8.21
N LYS A 486 -8.90 25.09 -8.56
CA LYS A 486 -7.53 25.00 -8.06
C LYS A 486 -6.68 26.17 -8.54
N LYS A 487 -6.91 26.69 -9.74
CA LYS A 487 -6.23 27.91 -10.24
C LYS A 487 -6.72 29.15 -9.49
N GLU A 488 -8.03 29.28 -9.27
CA GLU A 488 -8.63 30.41 -8.55
C GLU A 488 -8.22 30.46 -7.08
N LEU A 489 -8.37 29.34 -6.36
CA LEU A 489 -8.02 29.24 -4.94
C LEU A 489 -6.52 29.36 -4.70
N LYS A 490 -5.66 29.00 -5.67
CA LYS A 490 -4.21 29.25 -5.59
C LYS A 490 -3.87 30.74 -5.69
N ASN A 491 -4.76 31.54 -6.27
CA ASN A 491 -4.61 33.00 -6.34
C ASN A 491 -5.13 33.68 -5.07
N ASP A 492 -6.04 33.05 -4.32
CA ASP A 492 -6.48 33.47 -2.98
C ASP A 492 -5.38 33.18 -1.94
N LYS A 493 -4.38 34.06 -1.90
CA LYS A 493 -3.19 33.89 -1.05
C LYS A 493 -3.34 34.73 0.22
N SER A 494 -3.15 34.10 1.36
CA SER A 494 -3.06 34.75 2.67
C SER A 494 -1.61 34.80 3.18
N PRO A 495 -1.21 35.82 3.94
CA PRO A 495 0.15 35.91 4.49
C PRO A 495 0.47 34.69 5.36
N THR A 496 1.62 34.05 5.13
CA THR A 496 2.04 32.85 5.86
C THR A 496 2.28 33.13 7.34
N ARG A 497 2.69 34.36 7.67
CA ARG A 497 2.92 34.82 9.04
C ARG A 497 2.31 36.20 9.20
N ILE A 498 1.56 36.39 10.28
CA ILE A 498 0.99 37.67 10.66
C ILE A 498 1.69 38.10 11.94
N PHE A 499 2.50 39.15 11.83
CA PHE A 499 3.18 39.74 12.97
C PHE A 499 2.32 40.87 13.53
N HIS A 500 2.09 40.82 14.85
CA HIS A 500 1.31 41.82 15.55
C HIS A 500 2.27 42.67 16.37
N TRP A 501 2.54 43.89 15.92
CA TRP A 501 3.34 44.85 16.69
C TRP A 501 2.43 45.83 17.41
N ARG A 502 2.76 46.14 18.65
CA ARG A 502 2.15 47.28 19.36
C ARG A 502 2.86 48.54 18.91
N THR A 503 2.15 49.45 18.27
CA THR A 503 2.67 50.77 17.89
C THR A 503 2.02 51.83 18.74
N HIS A 504 2.84 52.68 19.39
CA HIS A 504 2.33 53.88 20.06
C HIS A 504 2.03 54.96 19.02
N ILE A 505 0.81 55.51 19.10
CA ILE A 505 0.41 56.67 18.28
C ILE A 505 0.84 57.93 19.02
N TRP A 506 1.92 58.57 18.55
CA TRP A 506 2.48 59.77 19.17
C TRP A 506 1.62 61.03 18.99
N PHE A 507 0.83 61.11 17.92
CA PHE A 507 -0.03 62.28 17.61
C PHE A 507 -1.46 61.85 17.29
N PRO A 508 -2.32 61.61 18.31
CA PRO A 508 -3.66 61.07 18.10
C PRO A 508 -4.52 61.92 17.15
N SER A 509 -4.39 63.25 17.18
CA SER A 509 -5.16 64.21 16.35
C SER A 509 -5.07 64.00 14.82
N ASN A 510 -3.98 63.36 14.36
CA ASN A 510 -3.71 63.07 12.95
C ASN A 510 -4.29 61.72 12.49
N TRP A 511 -4.99 61.00 13.37
CA TRP A 511 -5.54 59.68 13.09
C TRP A 511 -7.05 59.68 13.31
N VAL A 512 -7.77 58.99 12.43
CA VAL A 512 -9.20 58.71 12.59
C VAL A 512 -9.37 57.20 12.76
N VAL A 513 -9.98 56.81 13.87
CA VAL A 513 -10.31 55.41 14.11
C VAL A 513 -11.69 55.14 13.52
N ARG A 514 -11.77 54.24 12.53
CA ARG A 514 -13.04 53.80 11.94
C ARG A 514 -13.38 52.41 12.44
N ARG A 515 -14.54 52.25 13.08
CA ARG A 515 -15.08 50.93 13.41
C ARG A 515 -15.90 50.45 12.22
N SER A 516 -15.54 49.29 11.68
CA SER A 516 -16.36 48.57 10.70
C SER A 516 -17.02 47.38 11.39
N PHE A 517 -18.34 47.35 11.40
CA PHE A 517 -19.12 46.23 11.92
C PHE A 517 -20.32 46.01 10.99
N GLN A 518 -20.42 44.80 10.41
CA GLN A 518 -21.54 44.40 9.55
C GLN A 518 -21.86 45.42 8.43
N GLY A 519 -20.82 45.88 7.70
CA GLY A 519 -20.97 46.80 6.56
C GLY A 519 -21.20 48.28 6.92
N HIS A 520 -21.40 48.61 8.20
CA HIS A 520 -21.56 50.00 8.65
C HIS A 520 -20.23 50.56 9.16
N GLN A 521 -19.77 51.69 8.60
CA GLN A 521 -18.57 52.40 9.02
C GLN A 521 -18.93 53.60 9.91
N ARG A 522 -18.41 53.64 11.14
CA ARG A 522 -18.52 54.81 12.03
C ARG A 522 -17.12 55.32 12.40
N SER A 523 -16.88 56.63 12.23
CA SER A 523 -15.62 57.29 12.63
C SER A 523 -15.70 57.79 14.06
N TYR A 524 -14.68 57.48 14.86
CA TYR A 524 -14.51 57.98 16.22
C TYR A 524 -13.34 58.98 16.28
N PRO A 525 -13.48 60.11 17.01
CA PRO A 525 -12.35 60.96 17.30
C PRO A 525 -11.35 60.24 18.22
N PRO A 526 -10.04 60.51 18.09
CA PRO A 526 -8.97 59.77 18.75
C PRO A 526 -8.80 60.08 20.26
N SER A 527 -9.76 60.75 20.90
CA SER A 527 -9.71 61.10 22.32
C SER A 527 -10.42 60.06 23.19
N LEU A 528 -9.63 59.37 24.03
CA LEU A 528 -10.02 58.66 25.25
C LEU A 528 -11.16 57.64 25.13
N ALA A 529 -10.83 56.45 24.65
CA ALA A 529 -11.50 55.24 25.13
C ALA A 529 -10.75 54.75 26.36
N GLN A 530 -11.39 54.77 27.54
CA GLN A 530 -10.98 53.92 28.66
C GLN A 530 -10.77 52.49 28.15
N PRO A 531 -9.79 51.73 28.69
CA PRO A 531 -9.65 50.34 28.31
C PRO A 531 -10.99 49.64 28.55
N PRO A 532 -11.59 48.93 27.57
CA PRO A 532 -12.63 47.98 27.93
C PRO A 532 -11.97 47.01 28.90
N HIS A 533 -12.61 46.78 30.05
CA HIS A 533 -12.18 45.79 31.03
C HIS A 533 -11.72 44.52 30.28
N GLN A 534 -10.42 44.22 30.39
CA GLN A 534 -9.87 42.96 29.92
C GLN A 534 -10.43 41.86 30.82
N SER A 535 -11.55 41.28 30.43
CA SER A 535 -11.92 39.95 30.93
C SER A 535 -10.92 38.94 30.35
N PRO A 536 -10.30 38.07 31.15
CA PRO A 536 -9.16 37.26 30.75
C PRO A 536 -9.62 36.01 30.00
N HIS A 537 -10.18 36.14 28.80
CA HIS A 537 -10.43 34.99 27.94
C HIS A 537 -10.23 35.34 26.46
N HIS A 538 -8.96 35.46 26.09
CA HIS A 538 -8.50 35.42 24.70
C HIS A 538 -8.61 34.00 24.16
N ALA A 539 -9.63 33.73 23.34
CA ALA A 539 -9.58 32.81 22.20
C ALA A 539 -10.92 32.87 21.45
N LEU A 540 -10.85 33.04 20.13
CA LEU A 540 -11.87 32.66 19.13
C LEU A 540 -13.21 33.44 19.17
N ILE A 541 -13.23 34.64 18.57
CA ILE A 541 -14.47 35.29 18.07
C ILE A 541 -14.23 35.62 16.59
N PRO A 542 -15.03 35.14 15.61
CA PRO A 542 -14.82 35.46 14.19
C PRO A 542 -15.40 36.82 13.76
N ALA A 543 -16.04 37.57 14.65
CA ALA A 543 -16.70 38.84 14.32
C ALA A 543 -16.38 39.97 15.33
N ASN A 544 -15.12 40.13 15.71
CA ASN A 544 -14.72 41.35 16.39
C ASN A 544 -14.85 42.54 15.43
N PRO A 545 -15.38 43.71 15.87
CA PRO A 545 -15.39 44.91 15.05
C PRO A 545 -13.96 45.25 14.65
N TYR A 546 -13.71 45.34 13.34
CA TYR A 546 -12.38 45.72 12.83
C TYR A 546 -12.24 47.24 12.93
N PHE A 547 -11.26 47.68 13.69
CA PHE A 547 -10.90 49.08 13.81
C PHE A 547 -9.80 49.41 12.80
N TRP A 548 -10.10 50.28 11.85
CA TRP A 548 -9.15 50.78 10.86
C TRP A 548 -8.62 52.13 11.33
N LEU A 549 -7.30 52.24 11.43
CA LEU A 549 -6.61 53.49 11.68
C LEU A 549 -6.25 54.12 10.34
N LYS A 550 -6.86 55.26 10.01
CA LYS A 550 -6.51 56.04 8.82
C LYS A 550 -5.80 57.32 9.25
N LYS A 551 -4.58 57.55 8.75
CA LYS A 551 -3.89 58.84 8.88
C LYS A 551 -4.66 59.87 8.05
N LYS A 552 -4.94 61.04 8.63
CA LYS A 552 -5.61 62.14 7.94
C LYS A 552 -4.81 62.61 6.73
#